data_AF-A0A7S3MB84-F1
#
_entry.id   AF-A0A7S3MB84-F1
#
_cell.length_a   1.000
_cell.length_b   1.000
_cell.length_c   1.000
_cell.angle_alpha   90.00
_cell.angle_beta   90.00
_cell.angle_gamma   90.00
#
_symmetry.space_group_name_H-M   'P 1'
#
loop_
_entity.id
_entity.type
_entity.pdbx_description
1 polymer ?
#
loop_
_entity_poly.entity_id
_entity_poly.type
_entity_poly.pdbx_seq_one_letter_code
_entity_poly.pdbx_strand_id
1 'polypeptide(L)'
;KKAFLTFYDWQHNSRESVTLKKFKPLRISGCDESMAPRVNGYYVPTSKMSDGWPIYEMRDSTNSIILEYSSKAGTWQIKKSADQGKNAGLAFCKGIAETSPELLNQPWSVWKRSARKWVRQPINVVSAASDANSNPTLA
;
A
#
# COMPACT_ATOMS: atom_id res chain seq x y z
N LYS A 1 -33.18 -11.04 17.85
CA LYS A 1 -31.97 -11.57 17.16
C LYS A 1 -31.49 -10.70 15.98
N LYS A 2 -32.37 -10.18 15.10
CA LYS A 2 -31.95 -9.31 13.98
C LYS A 2 -31.34 -7.95 14.39
N ALA A 3 -31.85 -7.32 15.45
CA ALA A 3 -31.38 -6.00 15.91
C ALA A 3 -29.94 -5.99 16.48
N PHE A 4 -29.48 -7.12 17.02
CA PHE A 4 -28.13 -7.25 17.60
C PHE A 4 -27.05 -7.34 16.50
N LEU A 5 -27.34 -8.04 15.41
CA LEU A 5 -26.45 -8.14 14.24
C LEU A 5 -26.28 -6.78 13.56
N THR A 6 -27.37 -6.03 13.37
CA THR A 6 -27.32 -4.70 12.75
C THR A 6 -26.56 -3.66 13.56
N PHE A 7 -26.55 -3.77 14.90
CA PHE A 7 -25.76 -2.87 15.76
C PHE A 7 -24.26 -3.20 15.70
N TYR A 8 -23.91 -4.48 15.66
CA TYR A 8 -22.52 -4.93 15.49
C TYR A 8 -21.95 -4.54 14.12
N ASP A 9 -22.73 -4.70 13.04
CA ASP A 9 -22.32 -4.32 11.68
C ASP A 9 -22.12 -2.81 11.54
N TRP A 10 -22.91 -2.00 12.24
CA TRP A 10 -22.77 -0.53 12.25
C TRP A 10 -21.55 -0.06 13.05
N GLN A 11 -21.29 -0.63 14.23
CA GLN A 11 -20.11 -0.26 15.02
C GLN A 11 -18.78 -0.72 14.39
N HIS A 12 -18.75 -1.87 13.71
CA HIS A 12 -17.56 -2.31 12.97
C HIS A 12 -17.30 -1.46 11.72
N ASN A 13 -18.32 -1.19 10.90
CA ASN A 13 -18.17 -0.31 9.71
C ASN A 13 -17.78 1.12 10.08
N SER A 14 -18.33 1.67 11.17
CA SER A 14 -17.99 3.03 11.61
C SER A 14 -16.56 3.14 12.13
N ARG A 15 -16.03 2.13 12.82
CA ARG A 15 -14.61 2.12 13.24
C ARG A 15 -13.67 1.90 12.07
N GLU A 16 -13.93 0.94 11.18
CA GLU A 16 -13.10 0.69 9.99
C GLU A 16 -13.06 1.90 9.05
N SER A 17 -14.20 2.57 8.84
CA SER A 17 -14.27 3.77 8.01
C SER A 17 -13.55 4.98 8.62
N VAL A 18 -13.48 5.11 9.94
CA VAL A 18 -12.77 6.22 10.61
C VAL A 18 -11.25 6.04 10.53
N THR A 19 -10.73 4.82 10.71
CA THR A 19 -9.28 4.56 10.58
C THR A 19 -8.81 4.70 9.13
N LEU A 20 -9.61 4.25 8.16
CA LEU A 20 -9.30 4.40 6.73
C LEU A 20 -9.30 5.86 6.27
N LYS A 21 -10.14 6.74 6.85
CA LYS A 21 -10.14 8.18 6.52
C LYS A 21 -8.81 8.87 6.79
N LYS A 22 -7.98 8.35 7.71
CA LYS A 22 -6.65 8.91 8.00
C LYS A 22 -5.64 8.64 6.88
N PHE A 23 -5.73 7.48 6.23
CA PHE A 23 -4.73 7.04 5.28
C PHE A 23 -5.19 7.35 3.86
N LYS A 24 -4.36 8.10 3.12
CA LYS A 24 -4.66 8.45 1.73
C LYS A 24 -4.17 7.34 0.80
N PRO A 25 -4.85 7.09 -0.32
CA PRO A 25 -4.28 6.29 -1.39
C PRO A 25 -2.93 6.86 -1.86
N LEU A 26 -2.09 6.01 -2.44
CA LEU A 26 -0.75 6.36 -2.87
C LEU A 26 -0.58 6.08 -4.36
N ARG A 27 0.10 6.97 -5.07
CA ARG A 27 0.60 6.71 -6.42
C ARG A 27 2.09 6.45 -6.35
N ILE A 28 2.50 5.27 -6.82
CA ILE A 28 3.91 4.85 -6.90
C ILE A 28 4.33 4.82 -8.36
N SER A 29 5.45 5.46 -8.70
CA SER A 29 6.00 5.53 -10.06
C SER A 29 7.54 5.58 -10.03
N GLY A 30 8.18 5.50 -11.21
CA GLY A 30 9.64 5.64 -11.33
C GLY A 30 10.42 4.31 -11.24
N CYS A 31 9.76 3.17 -11.09
CA CYS A 31 10.38 1.86 -11.27
C CYS A 31 10.63 1.56 -12.75
N ASP A 32 11.79 0.96 -13.07
CA ASP A 32 12.16 0.58 -14.45
C ASP A 32 11.26 -0.54 -15.01
N GLU A 33 11.16 -0.61 -16.35
CA GLU A 33 10.24 -1.45 -17.11
C GLU A 33 10.12 -2.91 -16.65
N SER A 34 11.24 -3.56 -16.30
CA SER A 34 11.22 -4.99 -15.96
C SER A 34 10.36 -5.34 -14.74
N MET A 35 10.26 -4.42 -13.77
CA MET A 35 9.48 -4.59 -12.54
C MET A 35 8.34 -3.56 -12.42
N ALA A 36 8.30 -2.55 -13.29
CA ALA A 36 7.27 -1.52 -13.32
C ALA A 36 5.84 -2.06 -13.20
N PRO A 37 5.41 -3.13 -13.92
CA PRO A 37 4.04 -3.65 -13.80
C PRO A 37 3.67 -4.23 -12.42
N ARG A 38 4.65 -4.43 -11.55
CA ARG A 38 4.48 -5.01 -10.20
C ARG A 38 4.87 -4.06 -9.08
N VAL A 39 5.23 -2.82 -9.42
CA VAL A 39 5.71 -1.81 -8.47
C VAL A 39 4.98 -0.50 -8.70
N ASN A 40 4.98 0.00 -9.93
CA ASN A 40 4.29 1.23 -10.28
C ASN A 40 2.78 0.99 -10.28
N GLY A 41 2.01 1.85 -9.61
CA GLY A 41 0.59 1.62 -9.45
C GLY A 41 -0.11 2.59 -8.52
N TYR A 42 -1.42 2.43 -8.43
CA TYR A 42 -2.26 3.13 -7.47
C TYR A 42 -2.60 2.19 -6.31
N TYR A 43 -2.18 2.55 -5.11
CA TYR A 43 -2.26 1.72 -3.91
C TYR A 43 -3.31 2.29 -2.97
N VAL A 44 -4.31 1.47 -2.61
CA VAL A 44 -5.41 1.87 -1.73
C VAL A 44 -5.21 1.25 -0.35
N PRO A 45 -5.29 2.03 0.73
CA PRO A 45 -5.22 1.47 2.09
C PRO A 45 -6.40 0.53 2.32
N THR A 46 -6.12 -0.62 2.92
CA THR A 46 -7.13 -1.60 3.33
C THR A 46 -7.41 -1.50 4.82
N SER A 47 -8.45 -2.21 5.31
CA SER A 47 -8.73 -2.32 6.75
C SER A 47 -7.70 -3.21 7.49
N LYS A 48 -6.89 -3.98 6.75
CA LYS A 48 -5.82 -4.80 7.34
C LYS A 48 -4.65 -3.92 7.73
N MET A 49 -4.16 -4.12 8.94
CA MET A 49 -3.02 -3.39 9.49
C MET A 49 -1.81 -4.31 9.64
N SER A 50 -0.61 -3.75 9.50
CA SER A 50 0.67 -4.38 9.77
C SER A 50 1.60 -3.36 10.41
N ASP A 51 2.14 -3.70 11.57
CA ASP A 51 3.13 -2.87 12.28
C ASP A 51 2.73 -1.38 12.42
N GLY A 52 1.44 -1.12 12.68
CA GLY A 52 0.90 0.24 12.89
C GLY A 52 0.43 0.96 11.62
N TRP A 53 0.61 0.36 10.44
CA TRP A 53 0.22 0.94 9.15
C TRP A 53 -0.82 0.07 8.42
N PRO A 54 -1.69 0.65 7.59
CA PRO A 54 -2.54 -0.16 6.73
C PRO A 54 -1.67 -0.86 5.69
N ILE A 55 -2.10 -2.06 5.31
CA ILE A 55 -1.61 -2.70 4.10
C ILE A 55 -2.30 -2.01 2.94
N TYR A 56 -1.53 -1.52 1.98
CA TYR A 56 -2.08 -0.95 0.77
C TYR A 56 -2.11 -1.99 -0.33
N GLU A 57 -3.23 -2.11 -1.05
CA GLU A 57 -3.38 -2.99 -2.19
C GLU A 57 -3.30 -2.19 -3.50
N MET A 58 -2.52 -2.69 -4.46
CA MET A 58 -2.43 -2.09 -5.79
C MET A 58 -3.73 -2.36 -6.57
N ARG A 59 -4.44 -1.30 -6.98
CA ARG A 59 -5.58 -1.40 -7.89
C ARG A 59 -5.16 -2.00 -9.23
N ASP A 60 -6.08 -2.74 -9.81
CA ASP A 60 -6.00 -3.31 -11.16
C ASP A 60 -4.75 -4.19 -11.39
N SER A 61 -4.16 -4.70 -10.31
CA SER A 61 -3.02 -5.61 -10.38
C SER A 61 -3.48 -7.05 -10.57
N THR A 62 -3.02 -7.69 -11.64
CA THR A 62 -3.23 -9.13 -11.88
C THR A 62 -2.51 -10.02 -10.87
N ASN A 63 -1.49 -9.49 -10.17
CA ASN A 63 -0.60 -10.28 -9.32
C ASN A 63 -0.88 -10.11 -7.81
N SER A 64 -1.97 -9.42 -7.43
CA SER A 64 -2.30 -9.10 -6.03
C SER A 64 -1.09 -8.52 -5.29
N ILE A 65 -0.66 -7.34 -5.71
CA ILE A 65 0.50 -6.66 -5.14
C ILE A 65 0.08 -5.78 -3.97
N ILE A 66 0.87 -5.80 -2.90
CA ILE A 66 0.67 -5.02 -1.68
C ILE A 66 1.89 -4.19 -1.33
N LEU A 67 1.66 -3.11 -0.60
CA LEU A 67 2.66 -2.34 0.13
C LEU A 67 2.39 -2.51 1.64
N GLU A 68 3.40 -2.95 2.36
CA GLU A 68 3.36 -3.24 3.80
C GLU A 68 4.58 -2.64 4.50
N TYR A 69 4.41 -2.10 5.70
CA TYR A 69 5.53 -1.78 6.57
C TYR A 69 5.92 -3.01 7.41
N SER A 70 7.22 -3.29 7.53
CA SER A 70 7.75 -4.33 8.41
C SER A 70 8.65 -3.71 9.47
N SER A 71 8.19 -3.73 10.73
CA SER A 71 8.94 -3.27 11.90
C SER A 71 10.21 -4.09 12.10
N LYS A 72 10.15 -5.40 11.89
CA LYS A 72 11.28 -6.34 12.00
C LYS A 72 12.43 -5.98 11.07
N ALA A 73 12.12 -5.51 9.86
CA ALA A 73 13.11 -5.13 8.87
C ALA A 73 13.39 -3.61 8.85
N GLY A 74 12.57 -2.79 9.51
CA GLY A 74 12.64 -1.33 9.41
C GLY A 74 12.46 -0.84 7.98
N THR A 75 11.54 -1.45 7.22
CA THR A 75 11.37 -1.16 5.79
C THR A 75 9.91 -1.16 5.37
N TRP A 76 9.59 -0.27 4.45
CA TRP A 76 8.41 -0.37 3.59
C TRP A 76 8.71 -1.33 2.45
N GLN A 77 7.80 -2.25 2.17
CA GLN A 77 8.02 -3.34 1.22
C GLN A 77 6.84 -3.49 0.25
N ILE A 78 7.13 -3.46 -1.04
CA ILE A 78 6.19 -3.87 -2.09
C ILE A 78 6.41 -5.35 -2.37
N LYS A 79 5.35 -6.14 -2.32
CA LYS A 79 5.42 -7.61 -2.46
C LYS A 79 4.10 -8.19 -2.93
N LYS A 80 4.08 -9.49 -3.18
CA LYS A 80 2.83 -10.21 -3.43
C LYS A 80 2.05 -10.34 -2.13
N SER A 81 0.72 -10.34 -2.22
CA SER A 81 -0.17 -10.56 -1.07
C SER A 81 0.12 -11.90 -0.37
N ALA A 82 0.46 -12.96 -1.12
CA ALA A 82 0.86 -14.26 -0.55
C ALA A 82 2.17 -14.24 0.27
N ASP A 83 2.95 -13.17 0.16
CA ASP A 83 4.19 -12.94 0.89
C ASP A 83 4.03 -11.93 2.05
N GLN A 84 2.79 -11.53 2.35
CA GLN A 84 2.48 -10.67 3.50
C GLN A 84 3.12 -11.20 4.79
N GLY A 85 3.70 -10.29 5.58
CA GLY A 85 4.41 -10.62 6.82
C GLY A 85 5.76 -11.33 6.65
N LYS A 86 6.12 -11.76 5.43
CA LYS A 86 7.43 -12.33 5.11
C LYS A 86 8.38 -11.24 4.64
N ASN A 87 9.68 -11.45 4.88
CA ASN A 87 10.74 -10.61 4.32
C ASN A 87 11.08 -11.02 2.87
N ALA A 88 10.09 -10.94 1.98
CA ALA A 88 10.18 -11.35 0.58
C ALA A 88 9.59 -10.26 -0.33
N GLY A 89 10.37 -9.19 -0.53
CA GLY A 89 9.98 -8.01 -1.31
C GLY A 89 10.29 -8.12 -2.81
N LEU A 90 9.52 -7.40 -3.62
CA LEU A 90 9.86 -6.98 -4.98
C LEU A 90 10.60 -5.65 -4.98
N ALA A 91 10.23 -4.76 -4.07
CA ALA A 91 10.91 -3.50 -3.79
C ALA A 91 10.84 -3.19 -2.31
N PHE A 92 11.82 -2.45 -1.79
CA PHE A 92 11.77 -1.93 -0.43
C PHE A 92 12.44 -0.56 -0.30
N CYS A 93 12.02 0.20 0.71
CA CYS A 93 12.69 1.41 1.15
C CYS A 93 12.84 1.39 2.67
N LYS A 94 13.97 1.87 3.17
CA LYS A 94 14.19 2.01 4.62
C LYS A 94 13.31 3.13 5.15
N GLY A 95 12.65 2.87 6.26
CA GLY A 95 11.81 3.83 6.95
C GLY A 95 11.71 3.47 8.42
N ILE A 96 11.43 4.46 9.25
CA ILE A 96 11.09 4.24 10.65
C ILE A 96 9.57 4.05 10.78
N ALA A 97 9.14 3.45 11.89
CA ALA A 97 7.74 3.07 12.10
C ALA A 97 6.77 4.26 12.13
N GLU A 98 7.27 5.48 12.27
CA GLU A 98 6.46 6.70 12.38
C GLU A 98 6.35 7.47 11.05
N THR A 99 7.01 7.00 9.98
CA THR A 99 7.07 7.71 8.70
C THR A 99 6.25 7.01 7.63
N SER A 100 5.30 7.74 7.04
CA SER A 100 4.52 7.29 5.90
C SER A 100 5.39 7.17 4.65
N PRO A 101 5.05 6.28 3.70
CA PRO A 101 5.93 5.95 2.58
C PRO A 101 6.16 7.14 1.63
N GLU A 102 5.21 8.08 1.52
CA GLU A 102 5.33 9.31 0.74
C GLU A 102 6.29 10.35 1.33
N LEU A 103 6.64 10.23 2.61
CA LEU A 103 7.59 11.14 3.29
C LEU A 103 9.03 10.61 3.26
N LEU A 104 9.25 9.42 2.69
CA LEU A 104 10.58 8.82 2.59
C LEU A 104 11.40 9.52 1.50
N ASN A 105 12.52 10.13 1.89
CA ASN A 105 13.46 10.78 0.97
C ASN A 105 14.65 9.88 0.60
N GLN A 106 14.46 8.56 0.61
CA GLN A 106 15.51 7.57 0.36
C GLN A 106 15.18 6.77 -0.90
N PRO A 107 16.19 6.35 -1.69
CA PRO A 107 15.95 5.57 -2.89
C PRO A 107 15.42 4.18 -2.53
N TRP A 108 14.47 3.70 -3.33
CA TRP A 108 13.96 2.34 -3.21
C TRP A 108 14.95 1.36 -3.83
N SER A 109 15.06 0.19 -3.23
CA SER A 109 15.79 -0.95 -3.78
C SER A 109 14.81 -1.91 -4.42
N VAL A 110 14.98 -2.21 -5.71
CA VAL A 110 14.10 -3.07 -6.50
C VAL A 110 14.84 -4.33 -6.92
N TRP A 111 14.19 -5.48 -6.84
CA TRP A 111 14.79 -6.75 -7.23
C TRP A 111 14.86 -6.89 -8.76
N LYS A 112 16.07 -6.84 -9.32
CA LYS A 112 16.28 -7.03 -10.75
C LYS A 112 16.47 -8.51 -11.05
N ARG A 113 15.43 -9.17 -11.57
CA ARG A 113 15.44 -10.61 -11.88
C ARG A 113 16.57 -11.03 -12.80
N SER A 114 16.86 -10.25 -13.84
CA SER A 114 17.92 -10.57 -14.81
C SER A 114 19.32 -10.58 -14.19
N ALA A 115 19.57 -9.71 -13.21
CA ALA A 115 20.86 -9.58 -12.55
C ALA A 115 20.92 -10.24 -11.16
N ARG A 116 19.80 -10.84 -10.70
CA ARG A 116 19.62 -11.42 -9.36
C ARG A 116 20.18 -10.56 -8.23
N LYS A 117 19.93 -9.24 -8.31
CA LYS A 117 20.44 -8.27 -7.34
C LYS A 117 19.44 -7.16 -7.09
N TRP A 118 19.56 -6.54 -5.93
CA TRP A 118 18.88 -5.30 -5.59
C TRP A 118 19.57 -4.12 -6.31
N VAL A 119 18.76 -3.28 -6.97
CA VAL A 119 19.23 -2.08 -7.65
C VAL A 119 18.46 -0.89 -7.10
N ARG A 120 19.16 0.22 -6.83
CA ARG A 120 18.53 1.46 -6.39
C ARG A 120 17.82 2.12 -7.56
N GLN A 121 16.58 2.53 -7.35
CA GLN A 121 15.76 3.22 -8.33
C GLN A 121 15.08 4.46 -7.72
N PRO A 122 14.88 5.52 -8.52
CA PRO A 122 14.24 6.75 -8.08
C PRO A 122 12.71 6.60 -8.07
N ILE A 123 12.21 5.67 -7.25
CA ILE A 123 10.76 5.48 -7.08
C ILE A 123 10.19 6.66 -6.30
N ASN A 124 9.17 7.28 -6.87
CA ASN A 124 8.40 8.35 -6.26
C ASN A 124 7.11 7.79 -5.68
N VAL A 125 6.82 8.17 -4.44
CA VAL A 125 5.57 7.84 -3.74
C VAL A 125 4.88 9.15 -3.39
N VAL A 126 3.66 9.34 -3.86
CA VAL A 126 2.87 10.54 -3.58
C VAL A 126 1.49 10.16 -3.07
N SER A 127 0.96 10.90 -2.09
CA SER A 127 -0.45 10.76 -1.72
C SER A 127 -1.34 11.18 -2.88
N ALA A 128 -2.23 10.29 -3.30
CA ALA A 128 -3.29 10.62 -4.24
C ALA A 128 -4.50 11.17 -3.48
N ALA A 129 -5.24 12.08 -4.12
CA ALA A 129 -6.53 12.48 -3.61
C ALA A 129 -7.46 11.25 -3.58
N SER A 130 -8.25 11.12 -2.51
CA SER A 130 -9.37 10.19 -2.52
C SER A 130 -10.42 10.75 -3.46
N ASP A 131 -10.70 10.08 -4.57
CA ASP A 131 -11.78 10.45 -5.51
C ASP A 131 -13.16 10.27 -4.85
N ALA A 132 -13.49 11.14 -3.90
CA ALA A 132 -14.75 11.14 -3.16
C ALA A 132 -15.81 12.06 -3.79
N ASN A 133 -15.70 12.42 -5.08
CA ASN A 133 -16.61 13.39 -5.70
C ASN A 133 -16.86 13.18 -7.21
N SER A 134 -17.20 11.96 -7.62
CA SER A 134 -17.87 11.74 -8.91
C SER A 134 -19.34 11.39 -8.68
N ASN A 135 -20.17 12.40 -8.40
CA ASN A 135 -21.60 12.30 -8.64
C ASN A 135 -21.82 12.54 -10.14
N PRO A 136 -22.34 11.56 -10.92
CA PRO A 136 -22.88 11.88 -12.22
C PRO A 136 -24.25 12.53 -12.00
N THR A 137 -24.30 13.85 -11.98
CA THR A 137 -25.54 14.58 -12.19
C THR A 137 -25.90 14.44 -13.67
N LEU A 138 -26.73 13.46 -14.01
CA LEU A 138 -27.44 13.45 -15.29
C LEU A 138 -28.69 14.31 -15.10
N ALA A 139 -28.69 15.44 -15.80
CA ALA A 139 -29.86 16.22 -16.15
C ALA A 139 -30.63 15.56 -17.30
#